data_AF-A0A957CF30-F1
#
_entry.id   AF-A0A957CF30-F1
#
_cell.length_a   1.000
_cell.length_b   1.000
_cell.length_c   1.000
_cell.angle_alpha   90.00
_cell.angle_beta   90.00
_cell.angle_gamma   90.00
#
_symmetry.space_group_name_H-M   'P 1'
#
loop_
_entity.id
_entity.type
_entity.pdbx_description
1 polymer ?
#
loop_
_entity_poly.entity_id
_entity_poly.type
_entity_poly.pdbx_seq_one_letter_code
_entity_poly.pdbx_strand_id
1 'polypeptide(L)'
;FAPTARDLGLSLPLLAGFLTALETTTWLGFIIVAGIIAWHKASHWLPLLITITLTYLGAMPPLVDGLVAADPVWQAFIPLLRTLVYTGMLAMLCLFPDGRFVPAWSRWYLAAWFIFVLIFWRFVSTVFLDMSMIPDSPTLPNGLVLLAIGILATVGLLFQIFRYRNHASAEQRQRTKWFLYGLLLLNVSSLGNGLSLSLFPIFRETDSGKFLYTLGIETILMLAGIGFSLSIAFA
;
A
#
# COMPACT_ATOMS: atom_id res chain seq x y z
N PHE A 1 10.25 -12.31 18.73
CA PHE A 1 9.86 -13.50 17.92
C PHE A 1 10.64 -14.77 18.25
N ALA A 2 11.98 -14.76 18.22
CA ALA A 2 12.81 -15.95 18.44
C ALA A 2 12.60 -16.73 19.77
N PRO A 3 12.44 -16.07 20.94
CA PRO A 3 12.24 -16.80 22.20
C PRO A 3 10.84 -17.44 22.30
N THR A 4 9.79 -16.70 21.96
CA THR A 4 8.39 -17.15 22.12
C THR A 4 7.98 -18.23 21.15
N ALA A 5 8.53 -18.23 19.93
CA ALA A 5 8.31 -19.33 18.98
C ALA A 5 8.95 -20.64 19.49
N ARG A 6 10.10 -20.58 20.17
CA ARG A 6 10.69 -21.76 20.83
C ARG A 6 9.85 -22.23 22.01
N ASP A 7 9.29 -21.30 22.80
CA ASP A 7 8.42 -21.64 23.93
C ASP A 7 7.12 -22.34 23.50
N LEU A 8 6.62 -22.04 22.29
CA LEU A 8 5.48 -22.71 21.65
C LEU A 8 5.86 -24.01 20.91
N GLY A 9 7.14 -24.42 20.92
CA GLY A 9 7.63 -25.60 20.21
C GLY A 9 7.70 -25.44 18.68
N LEU A 10 7.55 -24.22 18.16
CA LEU A 10 7.60 -23.93 16.73
C LEU A 10 9.04 -23.75 16.27
N SER A 11 9.42 -24.43 15.19
CA SER A 11 10.74 -24.27 14.61
C SER A 11 10.85 -22.92 13.91
N LEU A 12 11.84 -22.12 14.34
CA LEU A 12 12.12 -20.80 13.77
C LEU A 12 12.31 -20.82 12.23
N PRO A 13 13.02 -21.82 11.66
CA PRO A 13 13.18 -21.92 10.22
C PRO A 13 11.86 -22.17 9.48
N LEU A 14 10.95 -22.96 10.05
CA LEU A 14 9.64 -23.23 9.44
C LEU A 14 8.79 -21.96 9.39
N LEU A 15 8.80 -21.18 10.48
CA LEU A 15 8.08 -19.91 10.54
C LEU A 15 8.62 -18.89 9.53
N ALA A 16 9.94 -18.71 9.49
CA ALA A 16 10.57 -17.83 8.52
C ALA A 16 10.27 -18.26 7.09
N GLY A 17 10.32 -19.58 6.82
CA GLY A 17 9.94 -20.15 5.53
C GLY A 17 8.47 -19.90 5.17
N PHE A 18 7.55 -20.05 6.13
CA PHE A 18 6.11 -19.82 5.93
C PHE A 18 5.82 -18.35 5.58
N LEU A 19 6.32 -17.39 6.36
CA LEU A 19 6.13 -15.96 6.10
C LEU A 19 6.76 -15.56 4.75
N THR A 20 7.99 -16.03 4.49
CA THR A 20 8.66 -15.79 3.19
C THR A 20 7.84 -16.34 2.03
N ALA A 21 7.29 -17.55 2.15
CA ALA A 21 6.46 -18.16 1.12
C ALA A 21 5.15 -17.38 0.91
N LEU A 22 4.51 -16.93 1.99
CA LEU A 22 3.28 -16.14 1.94
C LEU A 22 3.51 -14.79 1.25
N GLU A 23 4.58 -14.08 1.63
CA GLU A 23 4.97 -12.80 1.03
C GLU A 23 5.33 -12.96 -0.45
N THR A 24 6.14 -13.96 -0.78
CA THR A 24 6.53 -14.25 -2.16
C THR A 24 5.32 -14.62 -3.02
N THR A 25 4.41 -15.44 -2.49
CA THR A 25 3.17 -15.81 -3.20
C THR A 25 2.30 -14.59 -3.46
N THR A 26 2.18 -13.71 -2.48
CA THR A 26 1.44 -12.45 -2.62
C THR A 26 2.06 -11.56 -3.69
N TRP A 27 3.38 -11.37 -3.65
CA TRP A 27 4.10 -10.58 -4.63
C TRP A 27 3.96 -11.14 -6.04
N LEU A 28 4.06 -12.47 -6.21
CA LEU A 28 3.79 -13.14 -7.48
C LEU A 28 2.36 -12.89 -7.97
N GLY A 29 1.36 -12.91 -7.08
CA GLY A 29 -0.02 -12.54 -7.41
C GLY A 29 -0.12 -11.13 -7.99
N PHE A 30 0.53 -10.14 -7.36
CA PHE A 30 0.60 -8.78 -7.88
C PHE A 30 1.29 -8.69 -9.25
N ILE A 31 2.42 -9.40 -9.43
CA ILE A 31 3.14 -9.44 -10.71
C ILE A 31 2.28 -10.04 -11.82
N ILE A 32 1.58 -11.15 -11.54
CA ILE A 32 0.69 -11.80 -12.52
C ILE A 32 -0.40 -10.82 -12.96
N VAL A 33 -1.06 -10.17 -12.00
CA VAL A 33 -2.12 -9.21 -12.31
C VAL A 33 -1.59 -7.99 -13.08
N ALA A 34 -0.45 -7.45 -12.65
CA ALA A 34 0.23 -6.35 -13.33
C ALA A 34 0.61 -6.75 -14.77
N GLY A 35 1.13 -7.96 -14.97
CA GLY A 35 1.46 -8.52 -16.29
C GLY A 35 0.24 -8.67 -17.19
N ILE A 36 -0.90 -9.12 -16.65
CA ILE A 36 -2.17 -9.19 -17.39
C ILE A 36 -2.61 -7.80 -17.85
N ILE A 37 -2.54 -6.79 -16.98
CA ILE A 37 -2.91 -5.40 -17.31
C ILE A 37 -1.98 -4.83 -18.40
N ALA A 38 -0.67 -5.04 -18.26
CA ALA A 38 0.32 -4.63 -19.24
C ALA A 38 0.05 -5.29 -20.60
N TRP A 39 -0.19 -6.60 -20.63
CA TRP A 39 -0.45 -7.34 -21.86
C TRP A 39 -1.65 -6.81 -22.64
N HIS A 40 -2.75 -6.47 -21.95
CA HIS A 40 -3.98 -6.06 -22.62
C HIS A 40 -4.01 -4.59 -23.04
N LYS A 41 -3.23 -3.71 -22.40
CA LYS A 41 -3.35 -2.24 -22.59
C LYS A 41 -2.01 -1.46 -22.59
N ALA A 42 -0.87 -2.11 -22.89
CA ALA A 42 0.47 -1.47 -22.88
C ALA A 42 0.63 -0.24 -23.78
N SER A 43 -0.22 -0.05 -24.80
CA SER A 43 -0.15 1.11 -25.71
C SER A 43 -0.51 2.45 -25.04
N HIS A 44 -1.09 2.41 -23.84
CA HIS A 44 -1.47 3.60 -23.08
C HIS A 44 -0.62 3.76 -21.82
N TRP A 45 -0.29 5.00 -21.49
CA TRP A 45 0.59 5.34 -20.36
C TRP A 45 -0.01 5.02 -18.98
N LEU A 46 -1.34 5.09 -18.84
CA LEU A 46 -2.02 4.81 -17.55
C LEU A 46 -1.87 3.34 -17.12
N PRO A 47 -2.15 2.33 -17.97
CA PRO A 47 -1.84 0.93 -17.68
C PRO A 47 -0.40 0.66 -17.25
N LEU A 48 0.59 1.36 -17.82
CA LEU A 48 1.99 1.24 -17.39
C LEU A 48 2.18 1.77 -15.96
N LEU A 49 1.60 2.94 -15.65
CA LEU A 49 1.62 3.48 -14.28
C LEU A 49 0.99 2.51 -13.28
N ILE A 50 -0.16 1.90 -13.63
CA ILE A 50 -0.85 0.91 -12.80
C ILE A 50 0.03 -0.33 -12.60
N THR A 51 0.62 -0.85 -13.67
CA THR A 51 1.50 -2.04 -13.64
C THR A 51 2.70 -1.82 -12.72
N ILE A 52 3.37 -0.68 -12.85
CA ILE A 52 4.50 -0.29 -12.02
C ILE A 52 4.05 -0.18 -10.56
N THR A 53 2.96 0.54 -10.30
CA THR A 53 2.44 0.76 -8.94
C THR A 53 2.07 -0.56 -8.27
N LEU A 54 1.37 -1.47 -8.98
CA LEU A 54 0.96 -2.77 -8.44
C LEU A 54 2.15 -3.71 -8.18
N THR A 55 3.14 -3.73 -9.08
CA THR A 55 4.33 -4.58 -8.94
C THR A 55 5.10 -4.23 -7.66
N TYR A 56 5.27 -2.93 -7.40
CA TYR A 56 5.98 -2.47 -6.21
C TYR A 56 5.10 -2.49 -4.95
N LEU A 57 3.78 -2.33 -5.08
CA LEU A 57 2.85 -2.49 -3.95
C LEU A 57 2.94 -3.89 -3.33
N GLY A 58 3.08 -4.93 -4.16
CA GLY A 58 3.28 -6.30 -3.68
C GLY A 58 4.62 -6.55 -2.98
N ALA A 59 5.62 -5.67 -3.17
CA ALA A 59 6.94 -5.75 -2.54
C ALA A 59 7.05 -4.91 -1.26
N MET A 60 5.94 -4.38 -0.75
CA MET A 60 5.90 -3.63 0.52
C MET A 60 5.92 -4.46 1.83
N PRO A 61 5.59 -5.77 1.85
CA PRO A 61 5.61 -6.60 3.06
C PRO A 61 6.97 -6.66 3.83
N PRO A 62 6.97 -7.17 5.09
CA PRO A 62 8.10 -7.05 6.03
C PRO A 62 9.41 -7.71 5.59
N LEU A 63 9.41 -8.63 4.61
CA LEU A 63 10.63 -9.21 4.06
C LEU A 63 11.63 -8.13 3.64
N VAL A 64 11.09 -7.03 3.11
CA VAL A 64 11.89 -5.90 2.63
C VAL A 64 12.50 -5.10 3.78
N ASP A 65 11.89 -5.11 4.98
CA ASP A 65 12.51 -4.52 6.17
C ASP A 65 13.68 -5.34 6.68
N GLY A 66 13.62 -6.67 6.52
CA GLY A 66 14.75 -7.55 6.76
C GLY A 66 15.97 -7.16 5.93
N LEU A 67 15.77 -6.72 4.68
CA LEU A 67 16.84 -6.21 3.82
C LEU A 67 17.42 -4.88 4.35
N VAL A 68 16.55 -3.96 4.82
CA VAL A 68 16.95 -2.69 5.43
C VAL A 68 17.79 -2.90 6.70
N ALA A 69 17.45 -3.91 7.50
CA ALA A 69 18.22 -4.28 8.68
C ALA A 69 19.56 -4.96 8.33
N ALA A 70 19.62 -5.67 7.20
CA ALA A 70 20.81 -6.42 6.79
C ALA A 70 21.88 -5.55 6.11
N ASP A 71 21.49 -4.57 5.30
CA ASP A 71 22.45 -3.72 4.57
C ASP A 71 21.99 -2.25 4.50
N PRO A 72 22.85 -1.27 4.90
CA PRO A 72 22.56 0.16 4.82
C PRO A 72 22.16 0.66 3.42
N VAL A 73 22.59 0.00 2.34
CA VAL A 73 22.22 0.38 0.97
C VAL A 73 20.69 0.47 0.82
N TRP A 74 19.95 -0.44 1.44
CA TRP A 74 18.50 -0.51 1.35
C TRP A 74 17.77 0.63 2.09
N GLN A 75 18.44 1.34 3.01
CA GLN A 75 17.85 2.47 3.76
C GLN A 75 17.48 3.65 2.85
N ALA A 76 18.13 3.79 1.69
CA ALA A 76 17.77 4.80 0.70
C ALA A 76 16.75 4.29 -0.33
N PHE A 77 16.90 3.04 -0.79
CA PHE A 77 16.08 2.48 -1.86
C PHE A 77 14.66 2.14 -1.43
N ILE A 78 14.46 1.57 -0.23
CA ILE A 78 13.13 1.12 0.20
C ILE A 78 12.17 2.30 0.42
N PRO A 79 12.55 3.39 1.11
CA PRO A 79 11.68 4.56 1.23
C PRO A 79 11.35 5.20 -0.12
N LEU A 80 12.29 5.18 -1.07
CA LEU A 80 12.06 5.68 -2.43
C LEU A 80 11.01 4.85 -3.16
N LEU A 81 11.13 3.53 -3.12
CA LEU A 81 10.15 2.62 -3.71
C LEU A 81 8.76 2.80 -3.06
N ARG A 82 8.69 2.86 -1.73
CA ARG A 82 7.44 3.14 -0.99
C ARG A 82 6.80 4.45 -1.43
N THR A 83 7.60 5.52 -1.51
CA THR A 83 7.13 6.83 -1.97
C THR A 83 6.56 6.79 -3.38
N LEU A 84 7.23 6.08 -4.30
CA LEU A 84 6.76 5.91 -5.67
C LEU A 84 5.43 5.14 -5.72
N VAL A 85 5.25 4.12 -4.89
CA VAL A 85 3.99 3.38 -4.78
C VAL A 85 2.86 4.30 -4.31
N TYR A 86 3.02 5.00 -3.19
CA TYR A 86 1.97 5.90 -2.69
C TYR A 86 1.65 7.03 -3.67
N THR A 87 2.68 7.55 -4.34
CA THR A 87 2.49 8.56 -5.38
C THR A 87 1.76 8.00 -6.60
N GLY A 88 2.06 6.76 -6.99
CA GLY A 88 1.35 6.03 -8.03
C GLY A 88 -0.12 5.81 -7.68
N MET A 89 -0.42 5.41 -6.44
CA MET A 89 -1.80 5.26 -5.96
C MET A 89 -2.56 6.60 -5.97
N LEU A 90 -1.91 7.69 -5.56
CA LEU A 90 -2.51 9.03 -5.63
C LEU A 90 -2.74 9.49 -7.07
N ALA A 91 -1.79 9.19 -7.97
CA ALA A 91 -1.94 9.45 -9.38
C ALA A 91 -3.12 8.65 -9.98
N MET A 92 -3.29 7.38 -9.60
CA MET A 92 -4.44 6.57 -9.99
C MET A 92 -5.75 7.22 -9.54
N LEU A 93 -5.84 7.74 -8.31
CA LEU A 93 -7.01 8.51 -7.84
C LEU A 93 -7.31 9.75 -8.69
N CYS A 94 -6.32 10.37 -9.32
CA CYS A 94 -6.54 11.55 -10.16
C CYS A 94 -6.83 11.22 -11.63
N LEU A 95 -6.31 10.09 -12.12
CA LEU A 95 -6.22 9.77 -13.54
C LEU A 95 -7.17 8.66 -13.98
N PHE A 96 -7.50 7.74 -13.08
CA PHE A 96 -8.35 6.60 -13.39
C PHE A 96 -9.78 7.08 -13.75
N PRO A 97 -10.45 6.46 -14.75
CA PRO A 97 -10.06 5.27 -15.53
C PRO A 97 -9.37 5.52 -16.89
N ASP A 98 -9.37 6.74 -17.42
CA ASP A 98 -9.01 7.02 -18.82
C ASP A 98 -7.69 7.79 -19.00
N GLY A 99 -7.00 8.10 -17.90
CA GLY A 99 -5.74 8.83 -17.90
C GLY A 99 -5.90 10.34 -18.00
N ARG A 100 -7.11 10.89 -17.87
CA ARG A 100 -7.32 12.34 -17.94
C ARG A 100 -7.48 12.92 -16.55
N PHE A 101 -6.84 14.05 -16.29
CA PHE A 101 -7.05 14.79 -15.05
C PHE A 101 -8.44 15.44 -15.05
N VAL A 102 -9.34 14.93 -14.21
CA VAL A 102 -10.70 15.48 -14.04
C VAL A 102 -11.01 15.60 -12.55
N PRO A 103 -11.15 16.83 -12.02
CA PRO A 103 -11.02 18.14 -12.70
C PRO A 103 -9.61 18.42 -13.24
N ALA A 104 -9.47 19.29 -14.24
CA ALA A 104 -8.16 19.61 -14.86
C ALA A 104 -7.11 20.17 -13.88
N TRP A 105 -7.54 20.72 -12.74
CA TRP A 105 -6.66 21.22 -11.70
C TRP A 105 -6.08 20.11 -10.80
N SER A 106 -6.59 18.86 -10.88
CA SER A 106 -6.01 17.71 -10.17
C SER A 106 -4.54 17.44 -10.57
N ARG A 107 -4.08 17.95 -11.71
CA ARG A 107 -2.65 17.95 -12.09
C ARG A 107 -1.78 18.78 -11.14
N TRP A 108 -2.29 19.92 -10.68
CA TRP A 108 -1.57 20.80 -9.74
C TRP A 108 -1.54 20.19 -8.36
N TYR A 109 -2.61 19.49 -7.99
CA TYR A 109 -2.67 18.71 -6.77
C TYR A 109 -1.59 17.61 -6.75
N LEU A 110 -1.47 16.83 -7.84
CA LEU A 110 -0.41 15.82 -7.94
C LEU A 110 0.98 16.47 -7.96
N ALA A 111 1.16 17.58 -8.67
CA ALA A 111 2.42 18.33 -8.67
C ALA A 111 2.80 18.87 -7.28
N ALA A 112 1.83 19.39 -6.52
CA ALA A 112 2.04 19.86 -5.16
C ALA A 112 2.47 18.71 -4.24
N TRP A 113 1.90 17.52 -4.39
CA TRP A 113 2.37 16.32 -3.69
C TRP A 113 3.82 15.99 -4.03
N PHE A 114 4.19 15.97 -5.31
CA PHE A 114 5.58 15.73 -5.71
C PHE A 114 6.54 16.74 -5.10
N ILE A 115 6.20 18.03 -5.14
CA ILE A 115 7.02 19.10 -4.54
C ILE A 115 7.11 18.92 -3.03
N PHE A 116 6.01 18.59 -2.35
CA PHE A 116 5.99 18.31 -0.92
C PHE A 116 6.92 17.15 -0.56
N VAL A 117 6.84 16.03 -1.28
CA VAL A 117 7.72 14.87 -1.09
C VAL A 117 9.20 15.24 -1.28
N LEU A 118 9.51 16.04 -2.29
CA LEU A 118 10.89 16.47 -2.57
C LEU A 118 11.44 17.39 -1.46
N ILE A 119 10.64 18.37 -1.03
CA ILE A 119 11.05 19.33 0.01
C ILE A 119 11.18 18.64 1.37
N PHE A 120 10.23 17.77 1.72
CA PHE A 120 10.15 17.09 3.01
C PHE A 120 10.68 15.66 2.97
N TRP A 121 11.54 15.34 2.00
CA TRP A 121 12.04 13.98 1.75
C TRP A 121 12.54 13.29 3.01
N ARG A 122 13.31 14.00 3.85
CA ARG A 122 13.90 13.43 5.07
C ARG A 122 12.87 12.98 6.12
N PHE A 123 11.71 13.62 6.17
CA PHE A 123 10.60 13.27 7.07
C PHE A 123 9.69 12.22 6.42
N VAL A 124 9.45 12.36 5.12
CA VAL A 124 8.64 11.41 4.36
C VAL A 124 9.32 10.04 4.30
N SER A 125 10.64 10.00 4.10
CA SER A 125 11.41 8.77 4.02
C SER A 125 11.46 8.03 5.35
N THR A 126 11.56 8.72 6.49
CA THR A 126 11.47 8.07 7.81
C THR A 126 10.10 7.49 8.05
N VAL A 127 9.04 8.25 7.75
CA VAL A 127 7.67 7.77 7.95
C VAL A 127 7.39 6.55 7.08
N PHE A 128 7.83 6.57 5.82
CA PHE A 128 7.66 5.41 4.94
C PHE A 128 8.56 4.24 5.32
N LEU A 129 9.73 4.47 5.91
CA LEU A 129 10.55 3.38 6.47
C LEU A 129 9.85 2.73 7.67
N ASP A 130 9.20 3.53 8.53
CA ASP A 130 8.48 3.09 9.73
C ASP A 130 7.04 2.59 9.44
N MET A 131 6.55 2.59 8.19
CA MET A 131 5.16 2.23 7.88
C MET A 131 4.86 0.73 7.86
N SER A 132 5.87 -0.12 7.70
CA SER A 132 5.72 -1.58 7.64
C SER A 132 5.81 -2.24 9.02
N MET A 133 6.56 -1.63 9.94
CA MET A 133 6.63 -2.03 11.33
C MET A 133 5.82 -1.01 12.12
N ILE A 134 4.72 -1.46 12.73
CA ILE A 134 3.92 -0.67 13.70
C ILE A 134 4.83 0.33 14.43
N PRO A 135 4.62 1.66 14.31
CA PRO A 135 5.48 2.61 14.98
C PRO A 135 5.41 2.36 16.50
N ASP A 136 6.47 1.78 17.06
CA ASP A 136 6.58 1.54 18.50
C ASP A 136 6.55 2.86 19.30
N SER A 137 6.77 4.01 18.63
CA SER A 137 6.55 5.34 19.18
C SER A 137 5.87 6.28 18.15
N PRO A 138 4.59 6.65 18.33
CA PRO A 138 3.97 7.67 17.50
C PRO A 138 4.57 9.03 17.84
N THR A 139 5.48 9.52 16.99
CA THR A 139 6.00 10.88 17.10
C THR A 139 5.04 11.88 16.42
N LEU A 140 5.00 13.12 16.92
CA LEU A 140 4.18 14.19 16.32
C LEU A 140 4.45 14.36 14.80
N PRO A 141 5.71 14.34 14.31
CA PRO A 141 5.98 14.38 12.87
C PRO A 141 5.37 13.23 12.09
N ASN A 142 5.43 11.99 12.61
CA ASN A 142 4.84 10.82 11.95
C ASN A 142 3.31 10.97 11.83
N GLY A 143 2.66 11.45 12.89
CA GLY A 143 1.23 11.75 12.88
C GLY A 143 0.84 12.82 11.85
N LEU A 144 1.64 13.87 11.69
CA LEU A 144 1.39 14.94 10.72
C LEU A 144 1.53 14.47 9.27
N VAL A 145 2.53 13.65 8.97
CA VAL A 145 2.71 13.07 7.61
C VAL A 145 1.56 12.11 7.29
N LEU A 146 1.16 11.27 8.24
CA LEU A 146 0.00 10.38 8.07
C LEU A 146 -1.30 11.15 7.86
N LEU A 147 -1.52 12.22 8.64
CA LEU A 147 -2.66 13.11 8.47
C LEU A 147 -2.66 13.75 7.08
N ALA A 148 -1.50 14.25 6.62
CA ALA A 148 -1.37 14.83 5.30
C ALA A 148 -1.70 13.80 4.20
N ILE A 149 -1.16 12.58 4.29
CA ILE A 149 -1.48 11.48 3.36
C ILE A 149 -2.98 11.17 3.37
N GLY A 150 -3.61 11.11 4.55
CA GLY A 150 -5.04 10.83 4.71
C GLY A 150 -5.93 11.93 4.11
N ILE A 151 -5.61 13.20 4.35
CA ILE A 151 -6.29 14.34 3.74
C ILE A 151 -6.16 14.26 2.22
N LEU A 152 -4.95 13.99 1.73
CA LEU A 152 -4.69 13.89 0.31
C LEU A 152 -5.50 12.75 -0.33
N ALA A 153 -5.43 11.53 0.22
CA ALA A 153 -6.22 10.40 -0.25
C ALA A 153 -7.72 10.73 -0.29
N THR A 154 -8.23 11.43 0.73
CA THR A 154 -9.63 11.88 0.79
C THR A 154 -9.98 12.84 -0.34
N VAL A 155 -9.11 13.83 -0.62
CA VAL A 155 -9.30 14.75 -1.75
C VAL A 155 -9.28 14.01 -3.09
N GLY A 156 -8.39 13.04 -3.27
CA GLY A 156 -8.36 12.17 -4.45
C GLY A 156 -9.65 11.37 -4.64
N LEU A 157 -10.22 10.84 -3.54
CA LEU A 157 -11.53 10.18 -3.55
C LEU A 157 -12.65 11.14 -3.97
N LEU A 158 -12.63 12.40 -3.51
CA LEU A 158 -13.59 13.41 -3.93
C LEU A 158 -13.50 13.69 -5.44
N PHE A 159 -12.31 13.64 -6.04
CA PHE A 159 -12.17 13.74 -7.51
C PHE A 159 -12.81 12.56 -8.23
N GLN A 160 -12.60 11.34 -7.73
CA GLN A 160 -13.25 10.15 -8.28
C GLN A 160 -14.78 10.26 -8.20
N ILE A 161 -15.32 10.73 -7.07
CA ILE A 161 -16.77 10.95 -6.89
C ILE A 161 -17.29 12.03 -7.85
N PHE A 162 -16.59 13.17 -7.93
CA PHE A 162 -16.96 14.27 -8.82
C PHE A 162 -16.99 13.81 -10.29
N ARG A 163 -15.96 13.08 -10.70
CA ARG A 163 -15.84 12.53 -12.05
C ARG A 163 -16.95 11.51 -12.34
N TYR A 164 -17.19 10.59 -11.40
CA TYR A 164 -18.20 9.56 -11.52
C TYR A 164 -19.60 10.15 -11.76
N ARG A 165 -19.93 11.25 -11.05
CA ARG A 165 -21.23 11.91 -11.16
C ARG A 165 -21.38 12.72 -12.46
N ASN A 166 -20.37 13.49 -12.83
CA ASN A 166 -20.53 14.55 -13.84
C ASN A 166 -20.00 14.18 -15.23
N HIS A 167 -18.98 13.33 -15.35
CA HIS A 167 -18.25 13.13 -16.61
C HIS A 167 -18.12 11.66 -17.05
N ALA A 168 -18.41 10.69 -16.17
CA ALA A 168 -18.16 9.29 -16.46
C ALA A 168 -19.25 8.66 -17.35
N SER A 169 -18.83 8.03 -18.46
CA SER A 169 -19.68 7.16 -19.29
C SER A 169 -20.08 5.88 -18.55
N ALA A 170 -21.04 5.11 -19.08
CA ALA A 170 -21.50 3.87 -18.45
C ALA A 170 -20.36 2.86 -18.21
N GLU A 171 -19.46 2.71 -19.18
CA GLU A 171 -18.28 1.86 -19.06
C GLU A 171 -17.29 2.40 -18.01
N GLN A 172 -16.99 3.69 -18.05
CA GLN A 172 -16.08 4.34 -17.09
C GLN A 172 -16.59 4.22 -15.65
N ARG A 173 -17.91 4.33 -15.44
CA ARG A 173 -18.52 4.13 -14.12
C ARG A 173 -18.28 2.72 -13.60
N GLN A 174 -18.38 1.71 -14.44
CA GLN A 174 -18.12 0.33 -14.03
C GLN A 174 -16.65 0.12 -13.65
N ARG A 175 -15.72 0.68 -14.43
CA ARG A 175 -14.29 0.66 -14.10
C ARG A 175 -14.01 1.32 -12.75
N THR A 176 -14.53 2.53 -12.56
CA THR A 176 -14.33 3.29 -11.32
C THR A 176 -14.92 2.56 -10.11
N LYS A 177 -16.06 1.85 -10.25
CA LYS A 177 -16.63 1.04 -9.16
C LYS A 177 -15.68 -0.07 -8.73
N TRP A 178 -15.13 -0.82 -9.68
CA TRP A 178 -14.17 -1.89 -9.38
C TRP A 178 -12.89 -1.36 -8.74
N PHE A 179 -12.38 -0.24 -9.23
CA PHE A 179 -11.23 0.44 -8.63
C PHE A 179 -11.53 0.91 -7.19
N LEU A 180 -12.64 1.61 -6.97
CA LEU A 180 -13.04 2.10 -5.65
C LEU A 180 -13.36 0.94 -4.68
N TYR A 181 -13.89 -0.17 -5.17
CA TYR A 181 -14.13 -1.37 -4.37
C TYR A 181 -12.83 -1.96 -3.82
N GLY A 182 -11.81 -2.14 -4.67
CA GLY A 182 -10.51 -2.61 -4.21
C GLY A 182 -9.84 -1.63 -3.25
N LEU A 183 -9.96 -0.32 -3.52
CA LEU A 183 -9.42 0.70 -2.64
C LEU A 183 -10.14 0.67 -1.27
N LEU A 184 -11.46 0.46 -1.25
CA LEU A 184 -12.21 0.26 -0.03
C LEU A 184 -11.72 -0.97 0.74
N LEU A 185 -11.47 -2.09 0.06
CA LEU A 185 -10.93 -3.30 0.67
C LEU A 185 -9.59 -3.04 1.38
N LEU A 186 -8.67 -2.33 0.73
CA LEU A 186 -7.39 -1.94 1.32
C LEU A 186 -7.54 -1.02 2.54
N ASN A 187 -8.43 -0.03 2.45
CA ASN A 187 -8.65 0.92 3.53
C ASN A 187 -9.35 0.28 4.73
N VAL A 188 -10.35 -0.57 4.51
CA VAL A 188 -11.05 -1.30 5.58
C VAL A 188 -10.08 -2.26 6.28
N SER A 189 -9.26 -3.00 5.54
CA SER A 189 -8.25 -3.88 6.16
C SER A 189 -7.20 -3.09 6.94
N SER A 190 -6.74 -1.95 6.41
CA SER A 190 -5.81 -1.05 7.11
C SER A 190 -6.41 -0.42 8.37
N LEU A 191 -7.68 0.00 8.32
CA LEU A 191 -8.41 0.53 9.47
C LEU A 191 -8.66 -0.54 10.52
N GLY A 192 -9.04 -1.76 10.09
CA GLY A 192 -9.18 -2.91 10.98
C GLY A 192 -7.88 -3.25 11.70
N ASN A 193 -6.76 -3.23 10.98
CA ASN A 193 -5.41 -3.35 11.52
C ASN A 193 -5.12 -2.27 12.59
N GLY A 194 -5.36 -0.99 12.27
CA GLY A 194 -5.18 0.12 13.21
C GLY A 194 -6.05 -0.02 14.46
N LEU A 195 -7.35 -0.31 14.30
CA LEU A 195 -8.29 -0.50 15.40
C LEU A 195 -7.94 -1.70 16.26
N SER A 196 -7.55 -2.83 15.67
CA SER A 196 -7.14 -4.03 16.40
C SER A 196 -5.99 -3.71 17.36
N LEU A 197 -4.99 -2.97 16.88
CA LEU A 197 -3.87 -2.59 17.71
C LEU A 197 -4.20 -1.55 18.79
N SER A 198 -5.14 -0.66 18.53
CA SER A 198 -5.59 0.35 19.51
C SER A 198 -6.48 -0.23 20.60
N LEU A 199 -7.34 -1.20 20.25
CA LEU A 199 -8.28 -1.84 21.18
C LEU A 199 -7.64 -2.98 21.97
N PHE A 200 -6.63 -3.64 21.40
CA PHE A 200 -5.95 -4.78 22.01
C PHE A 200 -4.44 -4.54 22.12
N PRO A 201 -3.98 -3.78 23.14
CA PRO A 201 -2.56 -3.49 23.37
C PRO A 201 -1.70 -4.76 23.53
N ILE A 202 -2.31 -5.88 23.93
CA ILE A 202 -1.65 -7.19 24.08
C ILE A 202 -0.91 -7.62 22.80
N PHE A 203 -1.39 -7.21 21.61
CA PHE A 203 -0.73 -7.49 20.33
C PHE A 203 0.56 -6.69 20.11
N ARG A 204 0.77 -5.60 20.84
CA ARG A 204 2.00 -4.79 20.79
C ARG A 204 2.93 -5.05 21.98
N GLU A 205 2.39 -5.42 23.13
CA GLU A 205 3.17 -5.49 24.37
C GLU A 205 3.78 -6.87 24.61
N THR A 206 3.15 -7.94 24.13
CA THR A 206 3.62 -9.32 24.35
C THR A 206 4.22 -9.90 23.09
N ASP A 207 5.31 -10.66 23.21
CA ASP A 207 5.94 -11.30 22.06
C ASP A 207 5.01 -12.32 21.36
N SER A 208 4.16 -13.01 22.13
CA SER A 208 3.15 -13.95 21.61
C SER A 208 2.03 -13.19 20.88
N GLY A 209 1.62 -12.03 21.41
CA GLY A 209 0.68 -11.12 20.76
C GLY A 209 1.23 -10.60 19.43
N LYS A 210 2.47 -10.09 19.40
CA LYS A 210 3.14 -9.66 18.15
C LYS A 210 3.19 -10.79 17.13
N PHE A 211 3.49 -12.01 17.57
CA PHE A 211 3.55 -13.19 16.71
C PHE A 211 2.20 -13.55 16.07
N LEU A 212 1.14 -13.65 16.87
CA LEU A 212 -0.21 -13.92 16.36
C LEU A 212 -0.71 -12.79 15.45
N TYR A 213 -0.34 -11.55 15.78
CA TYR A 213 -0.67 -10.37 15.00
C TYR A 213 -0.04 -10.41 13.61
N THR A 214 1.28 -10.65 13.53
CA THR A 214 2.01 -10.81 12.26
C THR A 214 1.37 -11.90 11.41
N LEU A 215 1.13 -13.09 11.95
CA LEU A 215 0.53 -14.19 11.17
C LEU A 215 -0.89 -13.89 10.68
N GLY A 216 -1.76 -13.38 11.54
CA GLY A 216 -3.16 -13.17 11.21
C GLY A 216 -3.40 -11.94 10.33
N ILE A 217 -2.94 -10.78 10.80
CA ILE A 217 -3.27 -9.50 10.18
C ILE A 217 -2.48 -9.27 8.89
N GLU A 218 -1.23 -9.70 8.79
CA GLU A 218 -0.49 -9.58 7.52
C GLU A 218 -1.14 -10.43 6.44
N THR A 219 -1.59 -11.65 6.76
CA THR A 219 -2.34 -12.49 5.81
C THR A 219 -3.58 -11.77 5.30
N ILE A 220 -4.33 -11.11 6.19
CA ILE A 220 -5.53 -10.33 5.80
C ILE A 220 -5.16 -9.15 4.90
N LEU A 221 -4.08 -8.42 5.21
CA LEU A 221 -3.61 -7.29 4.41
C LEU A 221 -3.13 -7.76 3.02
N MET A 222 -2.44 -8.88 2.94
CA MET A 222 -1.99 -9.49 1.69
C MET A 222 -3.17 -9.92 0.81
N LEU A 223 -4.16 -10.59 1.39
CA LEU A 223 -5.39 -10.97 0.70
C LEU A 223 -6.17 -9.75 0.20
N ALA A 224 -6.24 -8.68 1.01
CA ALA A 224 -6.84 -7.42 0.61
C ALA A 224 -6.07 -6.75 -0.54
N GLY A 225 -4.73 -6.83 -0.52
CA GLY A 225 -3.86 -6.37 -1.59
C GLY A 225 -4.11 -7.09 -2.91
N ILE A 226 -4.14 -8.43 -2.88
CA ILE A 226 -4.48 -9.24 -4.06
C ILE A 226 -5.89 -8.89 -4.55
N GLY A 227 -6.87 -8.77 -3.63
CA GLY A 227 -8.23 -8.36 -3.96
C GLY A 227 -8.31 -7.01 -4.68
N PHE A 228 -7.51 -6.03 -4.24
CA PHE A 228 -7.38 -4.74 -4.93
C PHE A 228 -6.77 -4.87 -6.32
N SER A 229 -5.70 -5.66 -6.48
CA SER A 229 -5.10 -5.88 -7.79
C SER A 229 -6.11 -6.52 -8.76
N LEU A 230 -6.84 -7.55 -8.32
CA LEU A 230 -7.85 -8.22 -9.11
C LEU A 230 -8.99 -7.29 -9.48
N SER A 231 -9.46 -6.45 -8.54
CA SER A 231 -10.53 -5.50 -8.84
C SER A 231 -10.11 -4.52 -9.94
N ILE A 232 -8.85 -4.07 -9.96
CA ILE A 232 -8.32 -3.23 -11.05
C ILE A 232 -8.26 -3.99 -12.36
N ALA A 233 -7.89 -5.28 -12.35
CA ALA A 233 -7.86 -6.08 -13.56
C ALA A 233 -9.25 -6.23 -14.22
N PHE A 234 -10.32 -6.26 -13.42
CA PHE A 234 -11.70 -6.30 -13.90
C PHE A 234 -12.27 -4.94 -14.35
N ALA A 235 -11.50 -3.86 -14.21
CA ALA A 235 -11.87 -2.51 -14.63
C ALA A 235 -11.43 -2.23 -16.09
#